data_AF-A0A0M8T822-F1
#
_entry.id   AF-A0A0M8T822-F1
#
_cell.length_a   1.000
_cell.length_b   1.000
_cell.length_c   1.000
_cell.angle_alpha   90.00
_cell.angle_beta   90.00
_cell.angle_gamma   90.00
#
_symmetry.space_group_name_H-M   'P 1'
#
loop_
_entity.id
_entity.type
_entity.pdbx_description
1 polymer ?
#
loop_
_entity_poly.entity_id
_entity_poly.type
_entity_poly.pdbx_seq_one_letter_code
_entity_poly.pdbx_strand_id
1 'polypeptide(L)'
;MTTTVESASDSLTAALRLPVGEALADRAEALRRALPARPDDAAQRWHWWQDMTAEQQRHAALMERLDALCEHLTGQPALGYAPDDPLPLAALEEADGFTSKPVAELMAAYRTGRREMAEAQPLEARQPSQMPASA
;
A
#
# COMPACT_ATOMS: atom_id res chain seq x y z
N MET A 1 2.24 28.96 -6.81
CA MET A 1 0.78 28.76 -6.67
C MET A 1 0.48 27.27 -6.69
N THR A 2 0.76 26.54 -5.61
CA THR A 2 0.70 25.06 -5.52
C THR A 2 -0.43 24.54 -4.60
N THR A 3 -1.14 25.43 -3.92
CA THR A 3 -2.10 25.09 -2.85
C THR A 3 -3.36 24.36 -3.32
N THR A 4 -3.76 24.48 -4.58
CA THR A 4 -5.00 23.88 -5.08
C THR A 4 -4.88 22.39 -5.39
N VAL A 5 -3.73 21.94 -5.88
CA VAL A 5 -3.50 20.53 -6.26
C VAL A 5 -3.24 19.69 -5.01
N GLU A 6 -2.48 20.21 -4.05
CA GLU A 6 -2.22 19.57 -2.76
C GLU A 6 -3.53 19.32 -1.99
N SER A 7 -4.41 20.33 -1.93
CA SER A 7 -5.72 20.23 -1.29
C SER A 7 -6.66 19.20 -1.96
N ALA A 8 -6.56 19.01 -3.28
CA ALA A 8 -7.35 18.00 -3.99
C ALA A 8 -6.83 16.58 -3.73
N SER A 9 -5.50 16.39 -3.68
CA SER A 9 -4.87 15.11 -3.34
C SER A 9 -5.16 14.69 -1.91
N ASP A 10 -5.11 15.63 -0.96
CA ASP A 10 -5.45 15.38 0.44
C ASP A 10 -6.92 15.00 0.60
N SER A 11 -7.81 15.66 -0.15
CA SER A 11 -9.24 15.35 -0.15
C SER A 11 -9.52 13.95 -0.70
N LEU A 12 -8.87 13.56 -1.80
CA LEU A 12 -8.98 12.21 -2.36
C LEU A 12 -8.40 11.14 -1.42
N THR A 13 -7.26 11.44 -0.79
CA THR A 13 -6.64 10.57 0.21
C THR A 13 -7.60 10.32 1.37
N ALA A 14 -8.18 11.38 1.94
CA ALA A 14 -9.14 11.28 3.03
C ALA A 14 -10.39 10.47 2.62
N ALA A 15 -10.89 10.68 1.41
CA ALA A 15 -12.05 9.95 0.88
C ALA A 15 -11.78 8.45 0.63
N LEU A 16 -10.54 8.08 0.30
CA LEU A 16 -10.17 6.71 -0.04
C LEU A 16 -9.69 5.86 1.14
N ARG A 17 -9.09 6.46 2.18
CA ARG A 17 -8.47 5.70 3.30
C ARG A 17 -9.42 4.70 3.94
N LEU A 18 -10.63 5.12 4.29
CA LEU A 18 -11.62 4.24 4.92
C LEU A 18 -12.07 3.10 3.98
N PRO A 19 -12.63 3.35 2.79
CA PRO A 19 -13.14 2.28 1.95
C PRO A 19 -12.04 1.34 1.41
N VAL A 20 -10.82 1.85 1.19
CA VAL A 20 -9.67 1.00 0.86
C VAL A 20 -9.31 0.13 2.07
N GLY A 21 -9.22 0.72 3.27
CA GLY A 21 -8.93 -0.01 4.49
C GLY A 21 -9.95 -1.13 4.79
N GLU A 22 -11.24 -0.86 4.59
CA GLU A 22 -12.31 -1.85 4.71
C GLU A 22 -12.14 -3.00 3.72
N ALA A 23 -11.87 -2.70 2.44
CA ALA A 23 -11.67 -3.74 1.42
C ALA A 23 -10.46 -4.64 1.73
N LEU A 24 -9.36 -4.07 2.24
CA LEU A 24 -8.18 -4.83 2.66
C LEU A 24 -8.49 -5.71 3.88
N ALA A 25 -9.19 -5.17 4.88
CA ALA A 25 -9.57 -5.90 6.09
C ALA A 25 -10.51 -7.08 5.79
N ASP A 26 -11.49 -6.88 4.91
CA ASP A 26 -12.41 -7.92 4.48
C ASP A 26 -11.69 -9.05 3.72
N ARG A 27 -10.75 -8.71 2.83
CA ARG A 27 -9.90 -9.71 2.16
C ARG A 27 -9.02 -10.46 3.15
N ALA A 28 -8.38 -9.76 4.08
CA ALA A 28 -7.54 -10.39 5.09
C ALA A 28 -8.37 -11.37 5.95
N GLU A 29 -9.59 -10.98 6.33
CA GLU A 29 -10.50 -11.85 7.07
C GLU A 29 -10.98 -13.06 6.24
N ALA A 30 -11.23 -12.89 4.95
CA ALA A 30 -11.53 -14.01 4.07
C ALA A 30 -10.36 -15.01 4.00
N LEU A 31 -9.11 -14.52 3.97
CA LEU A 31 -7.91 -15.36 4.01
C LEU A 31 -7.74 -16.05 5.37
N ARG A 32 -7.95 -15.34 6.48
CA ARG A 32 -7.89 -15.92 7.84
C ARG A 32 -8.85 -17.10 7.99
N ARG A 33 -10.06 -17.00 7.42
CA ARG A 33 -11.04 -18.10 7.43
C ARG A 33 -10.68 -19.28 6.53
N ALA A 34 -9.89 -19.04 5.47
CA ALA A 34 -9.47 -20.08 4.53
C ALA A 34 -8.18 -20.80 4.95
N LEU A 35 -7.38 -20.19 5.81
CA LEU A 35 -6.13 -20.74 6.32
C LEU A 35 -6.36 -21.55 7.61
N PRO A 36 -5.52 -22.57 7.89
CA PRO A 36 -5.47 -23.18 9.21
C PRO A 36 -5.22 -22.12 10.29
N ALA A 37 -5.86 -22.25 11.45
CA ALA A 37 -5.72 -21.30 12.55
C ALA A 37 -4.24 -21.05 12.90
N ARG A 38 -3.85 -19.77 12.93
CA ARG A 38 -2.47 -19.35 13.22
C ARG A 38 -2.19 -19.47 14.72
N PRO A 39 -1.11 -20.14 15.14
CA PRO A 39 -0.69 -20.14 16.54
C PRO A 39 -0.22 -18.77 17.03
N ASP A 40 -0.48 -18.46 18.29
CA ASP A 40 0.01 -17.23 18.93
C ASP A 40 1.53 -17.27 19.21
N ASP A 41 2.07 -18.46 19.46
CA ASP A 41 3.49 -18.65 19.77
C ASP A 41 4.38 -18.60 18.52
N ALA A 42 5.50 -17.87 18.62
CA ALA A 42 6.41 -17.66 17.50
C ALA A 42 7.10 -18.96 17.02
N ALA A 43 7.45 -19.87 17.93
CA ALA A 43 8.06 -21.14 17.54
C ALA A 43 7.06 -22.05 16.84
N GLN A 44 5.80 -22.10 17.32
CA GLN A 44 4.72 -22.83 16.68
C GLN A 44 4.33 -22.25 15.31
N ARG A 45 4.39 -20.92 15.13
CA ARG A 45 4.14 -20.29 13.83
C ARG A 45 5.10 -20.77 12.74
N TRP A 46 6.37 -21.01 13.08
CA TRP A 46 7.34 -21.55 12.12
C TRP A 46 6.93 -22.95 11.63
N HIS A 47 6.59 -23.85 12.55
CA HIS A 47 6.13 -25.19 12.19
C HIS A 47 4.81 -25.15 11.42
N TRP A 48 3.85 -24.34 11.87
CA TRP A 48 2.59 -24.09 11.15
C TRP A 48 2.82 -23.64 9.71
N TRP A 49 3.79 -22.75 9.47
CA TRP A 49 4.16 -22.32 8.12
C TRP A 49 4.76 -23.45 7.28
N GLN A 50 5.61 -24.29 7.88
CA GLN A 50 6.25 -25.41 7.18
C GLN A 50 5.25 -26.51 6.77
N ASP A 51 4.19 -26.70 7.55
CA ASP A 51 3.17 -27.71 7.29
C ASP A 51 2.14 -27.27 6.21
N MET A 52 2.16 -26.00 5.81
CA MET A 52 1.29 -25.46 4.76
C MET A 52 1.72 -25.89 3.35
N THR A 53 0.73 -26.01 2.46
CA THR A 53 1.01 -26.08 1.03
C THR A 53 1.59 -24.75 0.52
N ALA A 54 2.30 -24.77 -0.60
CA ALA A 54 2.84 -23.55 -1.20
C ALA A 54 1.75 -22.51 -1.53
N GLU A 55 0.53 -22.94 -1.83
CA GLU A 55 -0.61 -22.04 -2.04
C GLU A 55 -1.08 -21.39 -0.74
N GLN A 56 -1.19 -22.16 0.34
CA GLN A 56 -1.52 -21.64 1.67
C GLN A 56 -0.45 -20.66 2.16
N GLN A 57 0.83 -20.94 1.93
CA GLN A 57 1.92 -20.00 2.25
C GLN A 57 1.78 -18.68 1.48
N ARG A 58 1.42 -18.72 0.18
CA ARG A 58 1.15 -17.50 -0.59
C ARG A 58 -0.04 -16.72 -0.03
N HIS A 59 -1.11 -17.41 0.34
CA HIS A 59 -2.29 -16.79 0.97
C HIS A 59 -1.96 -16.20 2.35
N ALA A 60 -1.13 -16.87 3.15
CA ALA A 60 -0.69 -16.36 4.45
C ALA A 60 0.21 -15.12 4.29
N ALA A 61 1.14 -15.12 3.34
CA ALA A 61 1.94 -13.94 3.01
C ALA A 61 1.09 -12.75 2.54
N LEU A 62 0.07 -13.02 1.71
CA LEU A 62 -0.87 -11.99 1.27
C LEU A 62 -1.65 -11.43 2.46
N MET A 63 -2.18 -12.29 3.33
CA MET A 63 -2.90 -11.87 4.54
C MET A 63 -2.03 -10.95 5.42
N GLU A 64 -0.78 -11.33 5.71
CA GLU A 64 0.13 -10.49 6.50
C GLU A 64 0.41 -9.13 5.82
N ARG A 65 0.56 -9.12 4.49
CA ARG A 65 0.74 -7.88 3.74
C ARG A 65 -0.51 -6.98 3.81
N LEU A 66 -1.70 -7.56 3.72
CA LEU A 66 -2.95 -6.81 3.85
C LEU A 66 -3.10 -6.21 5.24
N ASP A 67 -2.82 -6.98 6.29
CA ASP A 67 -2.84 -6.50 7.68
C ASP A 67 -1.87 -5.33 7.88
N ALA A 68 -0.64 -5.45 7.37
CA ALA A 68 0.34 -4.37 7.42
C ALA A 68 -0.13 -3.10 6.68
N LEU A 69 -0.74 -3.25 5.50
CA LEU A 69 -1.29 -2.12 4.76
C LEU A 69 -2.45 -1.46 5.53
N CYS A 70 -3.35 -2.24 6.15
CA CYS A 70 -4.39 -1.70 7.03
C CYS A 70 -3.79 -0.86 8.18
N GLU A 71 -2.78 -1.38 8.87
CA GLU A 71 -2.08 -0.66 9.94
C GLU A 71 -1.45 0.64 9.44
N HIS A 72 -0.81 0.62 8.26
CA HIS A 72 -0.26 1.79 7.59
C HIS A 72 -1.32 2.88 7.36
N LEU A 73 -2.49 2.50 6.86
CA LEU A 73 -3.61 3.42 6.64
C LEU A 73 -4.19 3.98 7.95
N THR A 74 -3.83 3.44 9.11
CA THR A 74 -4.18 3.99 10.44
C THR A 74 -3.04 4.76 11.10
N GLY A 75 -1.88 4.87 10.45
CA GLY A 75 -0.74 5.66 10.91
C GLY A 75 0.38 4.84 11.56
N GLN A 76 0.35 3.51 11.46
CA GLN A 76 1.46 2.63 11.86
C GLN A 76 2.28 2.22 10.64
N PRO A 77 3.47 2.78 10.41
CA PRO A 77 4.20 2.55 9.17
C PRO A 77 4.55 1.07 8.93
N ALA A 78 3.93 0.47 7.93
CA ALA A 78 4.31 -0.85 7.42
C ALA A 78 5.71 -0.85 6.79
N LEU A 79 6.47 -1.91 7.05
CA LEU A 79 7.80 -2.13 6.48
C LEU A 79 7.73 -2.18 4.94
N GLY A 80 8.66 -1.49 4.28
CA GLY A 80 8.73 -1.44 2.81
C GLY A 80 7.89 -0.33 2.16
N TYR A 81 7.18 0.46 2.97
CA TYR A 81 6.42 1.63 2.53
C TYR A 81 7.01 2.91 3.12
N ALA A 82 6.90 4.02 2.39
CA ALA A 82 7.35 5.31 2.89
C ALA A 82 6.41 5.75 4.05
N PRO A 83 6.94 6.15 5.22
CA PRO A 83 6.13 6.44 6.39
C PRO A 83 5.23 7.68 6.23
N ASP A 84 5.54 8.51 5.24
CA ASP A 84 4.83 9.72 4.84
C ASP A 84 3.90 9.51 3.63
N ASP A 85 3.77 8.28 3.09
CA ASP A 85 2.80 7.97 2.03
C ASP A 85 1.44 7.62 2.67
N PRO A 86 0.48 8.55 2.76
CA PRO A 86 -0.76 8.31 3.51
C PRO A 86 -1.69 7.27 2.86
N LEU A 87 -1.42 6.89 1.60
CA LEU A 87 -2.19 5.93 0.83
C LEU A 87 -1.27 5.28 -0.24
N PRO A 88 -0.47 4.27 0.16
CA PRO A 88 0.45 3.60 -0.75
C PRO A 88 -0.26 3.00 -1.96
N LEU A 89 0.36 3.08 -3.15
CA LEU A 89 -0.22 2.52 -4.38
C LEU A 89 -0.56 1.02 -4.23
N ALA A 90 0.26 0.29 -3.48
CA ALA A 90 0.01 -1.12 -3.15
C ALA A 90 -1.34 -1.35 -2.44
N ALA A 91 -1.79 -0.42 -1.57
CA ALA A 91 -3.10 -0.53 -0.93
C ALA A 91 -4.22 -0.42 -1.97
N LEU A 92 -4.05 0.45 -2.97
CA LEU A 92 -5.01 0.60 -4.07
C LEU A 92 -5.01 -0.60 -5.01
N GLU A 93 -3.87 -1.20 -5.28
CA GLU A 93 -3.79 -2.42 -6.10
C GLU A 93 -4.50 -3.59 -5.40
N GLU A 94 -4.28 -3.75 -4.10
CA GLU A 94 -4.91 -4.83 -3.33
C GLU A 94 -6.40 -4.60 -3.05
N ALA A 95 -6.88 -3.36 -3.08
CA ALA A 95 -8.30 -3.06 -2.99
C ALA A 95 -9.03 -3.15 -4.35
N ASP A 96 -8.30 -3.20 -5.46
CA ASP A 96 -8.88 -3.19 -6.80
C ASP A 96 -9.74 -4.44 -7.04
N GLY A 97 -10.97 -4.23 -7.53
CA GLY A 97 -11.96 -5.31 -7.69
C GLY A 97 -12.67 -5.74 -6.40
N PHE A 98 -12.32 -5.17 -5.24
CA PHE A 98 -12.98 -5.44 -3.95
C PHE A 98 -13.74 -4.23 -3.40
N THR A 99 -13.71 -3.10 -4.11
CA THR A 99 -14.43 -1.89 -3.77
C THR A 99 -15.66 -1.66 -4.66
N SER A 100 -16.59 -0.83 -4.20
CA SER A 100 -17.72 -0.39 -5.02
C SER A 100 -17.27 0.44 -6.24
N LYS A 101 -18.12 0.52 -7.27
CA LYS A 101 -17.82 1.31 -8.49
C LYS A 101 -17.45 2.78 -8.20
N PRO A 102 -18.17 3.53 -7.34
CA PRO A 102 -17.78 4.90 -7.02
C PRO A 102 -16.39 5.00 -6.38
N VAL A 103 -16.01 4.04 -5.52
CA VAL A 103 -14.68 4.02 -4.90
C VAL A 103 -13.62 3.71 -5.95
N ALA A 104 -13.87 2.76 -6.85
CA ALA A 104 -12.94 2.44 -7.94
C ALA A 104 -12.68 3.66 -8.86
N GLU A 105 -13.69 4.49 -9.12
CA GLU A 105 -13.55 5.75 -9.87
C GLU A 105 -12.65 6.75 -9.13
N LEU A 106 -12.81 6.88 -7.80
CA LEU A 106 -11.93 7.71 -6.96
C LEU A 106 -10.48 7.18 -6.95
N MET A 107 -10.30 5.86 -6.88
CA MET A 107 -8.98 5.23 -6.95
C MET A 107 -8.30 5.52 -8.29
N ALA A 108 -9.05 5.48 -9.40
CA ALA A 108 -8.54 5.83 -10.72
C ALA A 108 -8.12 7.31 -10.80
N ALA A 109 -8.95 8.23 -10.28
CA ALA A 109 -8.62 9.66 -10.22
C ALA A 109 -7.34 9.91 -9.40
N TYR A 110 -7.20 9.25 -8.25
CA TYR A 110 -6.02 9.36 -7.40
C TYR A 110 -4.75 8.84 -8.10
N ARG A 111 -4.82 7.68 -8.78
CA ARG A 111 -3.69 7.12 -9.55
C ARG A 111 -3.23 8.06 -10.66
N THR A 112 -4.17 8.70 -11.37
CA THR A 112 -3.87 9.71 -12.39
C THR A 112 -3.17 10.92 -11.77
N GLY A 113 -3.71 11.47 -10.68
CA GLY A 113 -3.10 12.61 -9.99
C GLY A 113 -1.67 12.32 -9.50
N ARG A 114 -1.42 11.14 -8.93
CA ARG A 114 -0.05 10.73 -8.52
C ARG A 114 0.90 10.62 -9.70
N ARG A 115 0.45 10.12 -10.85
CA ARG A 115 1.28 10.03 -12.06
C ARG A 115 1.65 11.42 -12.56
N GLU A 116 0.68 12.32 -12.64
CA GLU A 116 0.92 13.71 -13.06
C GLU A 116 1.89 14.43 -12.12
N MET A 117 1.79 14.22 -10.80
CA MET A 117 2.75 14.76 -9.83
C MET A 117 4.16 14.18 -9.97
N ALA A 118 4.28 12.91 -10.34
CA ALA A 118 5.57 12.27 -10.60
C ALA A 118 6.20 12.78 -11.91
N GLU A 119 5.39 13.01 -12.95
CA GLU A 119 5.82 13.56 -14.25
C GLU A 119 6.13 15.06 -14.18
N ALA A 120 5.45 15.79 -13.29
CA ALA A 120 5.67 17.22 -13.05
C ALA A 120 6.94 17.52 -12.23
N GLN A 121 7.66 16.51 -11.73
CA GLN A 121 9.01 16.66 -11.17
C GLN A 121 10.04 16.54 -12.30
N PRO A 122 10.57 17.64 -12.86
CA PRO A 122 11.56 17.56 -13.92
C PRO A 122 12.93 17.32 -13.28
N LEU A 123 13.65 16.32 -13.80
CA LEU A 123 15.10 16.19 -14.06
C LEU A 123 16.18 17.08 -13.35
N GLU A 124 15.93 17.79 -12.26
CA GLU A 124 16.94 18.68 -11.62
C GLU A 124 17.86 17.95 -10.64
N ALA A 125 17.56 16.69 -10.28
CA ALA A 125 18.45 15.87 -9.45
C ALA A 125 19.59 15.17 -10.21
N ARG A 126 19.75 15.42 -11.52
CA ARG A 126 20.86 14.89 -12.34
C ARG A 126 21.82 16.01 -12.77
N GLN A 127 22.38 16.77 -11.83
CA GLN A 127 23.64 17.45 -12.10
C GLN A 127 24.80 16.47 -11.88
N PRO A 128 25.54 16.04 -12.92
CA PRO A 128 26.79 15.34 -12.71
C PRO A 128 27.75 16.31 -12.01
N SER A 129 28.30 15.87 -10.88
CA SER A 129 29.37 16.57 -10.18
C SER A 129 30.44 16.98 -11.18
N GLN A 130 30.57 18.29 -11.42
CA GLN A 130 31.68 18.86 -12.15
C GLN A 130 32.96 18.49 -11.37
N MET A 131 33.73 17.56 -11.92
CA MET A 131 35.11 17.33 -11.55
C MET A 131 35.90 18.61 -11.84
N PRO A 132 36.61 19.21 -10.86
CA PRO A 132 37.55 20.28 -11.17
C PRO A 132 38.73 19.70 -11.93
N ALA A 133 38.96 20.21 -13.14
CA ALA A 133 40.20 20.03 -13.88
C ALA A 133 41.35 20.59 -13.03
N SER A 134 42.23 19.70 -12.57
CA SER A 134 43.51 20.12 -11.97
C SER A 134 44.50 20.39 -13.10
N ALA A 135 45.12 21.56 -13.01
CA ALA A 135 46.19 22.07 -13.86
C ALA A 135 47.53 21.37 -13.58
#